data_AF-A0A9D8BE79-F1
#
_entry.id   AF-A0A9D8BE79-F1
#
_cell.length_a   1.000
_cell.length_b   1.000
_cell.length_c   1.000
_cell.angle_alpha   90.00
_cell.angle_beta   90.00
_cell.angle_gamma   90.00
#
_symmetry.space_group_name_H-M   'P 1'
#
loop_
_entity.id
_entity.type
_entity.pdbx_description
1 polymer ?
#
loop_
_entity_poly.entity_id
_entity_poly.type
_entity_poly.pdbx_seq_one_letter_code
_entity_poly.pdbx_strand_id
1 'polypeptide(L)'
;MSRPAFSLFQSHLDLAKSYWERHLHPHSIAVDATCGNGHDSLFLARLCAEKGALYCLDIQKKAIDSTKALLESSLPDGVKHNIY
;
A
#
# COMPACT_ATOMS: atom_id res chain seq x y z
N MET A 1 -25.38 -13.22 -8.12
CA MET A 1 -25.36 -13.54 -6.69
C MET A 1 -25.61 -12.25 -5.92
N SER A 2 -26.67 -12.19 -5.11
CA SER A 2 -26.99 -11.03 -4.27
C SER A 2 -26.03 -10.96 -3.08
N ARG A 3 -25.46 -9.78 -2.81
CA ARG A 3 -24.58 -9.55 -1.66
C ARG A 3 -25.37 -9.69 -0.34
N PRO A 4 -24.78 -10.27 0.72
CA PRO A 4 -25.43 -10.32 2.04
C PRO A 4 -25.54 -8.91 2.63
N ALA A 5 -26.67 -8.64 3.31
CA ALA A 5 -27.06 -7.31 3.80
C ALA A 5 -26.20 -6.77 4.96
N PHE A 6 -25.35 -7.60 5.57
CA PHE A 6 -24.46 -7.19 6.66
C PHE A 6 -23.14 -7.96 6.57
N SER A 7 -22.14 -7.34 5.94
CA SER A 7 -20.73 -7.69 6.15
C SER A 7 -19.98 -6.39 6.36
N LEU A 8 -19.47 -6.17 7.57
CA LEU A 8 -18.69 -4.97 7.92
C LEU A 8 -17.51 -4.77 6.95
N PHE A 9 -17.01 -5.85 6.34
CA PHE A 9 -15.95 -5.87 5.33
C PHE A 9 -16.26 -6.91 4.24
N GLN A 10 -15.94 -6.65 2.98
CA GLN A 10 -16.23 -7.61 1.88
C GLN A 10 -15.13 -8.68 1.73
N SER A 11 -13.94 -8.42 2.28
CA SER A 11 -12.77 -9.31 2.24
C SER A 11 -11.82 -9.02 3.41
N HIS A 12 -10.83 -9.91 3.61
CA HIS A 12 -9.74 -9.68 4.56
C HIS A 12 -8.89 -8.45 4.19
N LEU A 13 -8.80 -8.12 2.90
CA LEU A 13 -8.10 -6.93 2.43
C LEU A 13 -8.84 -5.64 2.83
N ASP A 14 -10.18 -5.64 2.78
CA ASP A 14 -10.96 -4.47 3.19
C ASP A 14 -10.81 -4.22 4.69
N LEU A 15 -10.77 -5.30 5.49
CA LEU A 15 -10.47 -5.20 6.91
C LEU A 15 -9.08 -4.59 7.14
N ALA A 16 -8.03 -5.13 6.51
CA ALA A 16 -6.67 -4.63 6.63
C ALA A 16 -6.55 -3.14 6.25
N LYS A 17 -7.13 -2.77 5.10
CA LYS A 17 -7.16 -1.38 4.61
C LYS A 17 -7.86 -0.45 5.59
N SER A 18 -8.98 -0.87 6.18
CA SER A 18 -9.68 -0.05 7.18
C SER A 18 -8.86 0.21 8.44
N TYR A 19 -8.01 -0.75 8.86
CA TYR A 19 -7.08 -0.54 9.96
C TYR A 19 -5.97 0.42 9.56
N TRP A 20 -5.39 0.27 8.36
CA TRP A 20 -4.36 1.19 7.88
C TRP A 20 -4.88 2.62 7.76
N GLU A 21 -6.07 2.83 7.21
CA GLU A 21 -6.70 4.16 7.14
C GLU A 21 -6.95 4.79 8.51
N ARG A 22 -7.24 3.98 9.53
CA ARG A 22 -7.48 4.46 10.89
C ARG A 22 -6.19 4.85 11.62
N HIS A 23 -5.07 4.18 11.32
CA HIS A 23 -3.83 4.29 12.09
C HIS A 23 -2.71 5.07 11.37
N LEU A 24 -2.75 5.13 10.04
CA LEU A 24 -1.77 5.88 9.25
C LEU A 24 -2.27 7.28 8.96
N HIS A 25 -1.33 8.21 8.95
CA HIS A 25 -1.54 9.60 8.59
C HIS A 25 -0.45 10.05 7.60
N PRO A 26 -0.59 11.21 6.94
CA PRO A 26 0.35 11.63 5.88
C PRO A 26 1.83 11.77 6.31
N HIS A 27 2.12 11.76 7.61
CA HIS A 27 3.45 11.84 8.20
C HIS A 27 4.00 10.48 8.68
N SER A 28 3.21 9.42 8.55
CA SER A 28 3.58 8.08 9.01
C SER A 28 4.69 7.46 8.15
N ILE A 29 5.48 6.60 8.78
CA ILE A 29 6.41 5.71 8.10
C ILE A 29 5.83 4.31 8.15
N ALA A 30 5.67 3.69 6.99
CA ALA A 30 5.10 2.35 6.87
C ALA A 30 6.08 1.40 6.18
N VAL A 31 5.92 0.10 6.46
CA VAL A 31 6.67 -0.98 5.82
C VAL A 31 5.68 -1.95 5.19
N ASP A 32 5.79 -2.18 3.88
CA ASP A 32 5.18 -3.31 3.19
C ASP A 32 6.23 -4.41 3.07
N ALA A 33 6.12 -5.43 3.90
CA ALA A 33 7.14 -6.49 4.00
C ALA A 33 7.04 -7.57 2.91
N THR A 34 6.04 -7.50 2.02
CA THR A 34 5.76 -8.51 0.99
C THR A 34 5.15 -7.85 -0.25
N CYS A 35 5.87 -6.91 -0.87
CA CYS A 35 5.25 -5.93 -1.77
C CYS A 35 4.67 -6.55 -3.06
N GLY A 36 5.17 -7.70 -3.53
CA GLY A 36 4.57 -8.43 -4.64
C GLY A 36 4.37 -7.56 -5.90
N ASN A 37 3.12 -7.43 -6.36
CA ASN A 37 2.78 -6.58 -7.50
C ASN A 37 2.57 -5.10 -7.14
N GLY A 38 2.63 -4.74 -5.85
CA GLY A 38 2.63 -3.36 -5.37
C GLY A 38 1.27 -2.75 -5.07
N HIS A 39 0.16 -3.49 -5.11
CA HIS A 39 -1.18 -2.92 -4.90
C HIS A 39 -1.40 -2.40 -3.48
N ASP A 40 -0.98 -3.16 -2.47
CA ASP A 40 -1.05 -2.72 -1.08
C ASP A 40 0.01 -1.63 -0.81
N SER A 41 1.19 -1.73 -1.42
CA SER A 41 2.19 -0.66 -1.39
C SER A 41 1.63 0.67 -1.91
N LEU A 42 0.94 0.67 -3.05
CA LEU A 42 0.35 1.88 -3.62
C LEU A 42 -0.71 2.47 -2.69
N PHE A 43 -1.50 1.63 -2.04
CA PHE A 43 -2.48 2.06 -1.06
C PHE A 43 -1.81 2.72 0.15
N LEU A 44 -0.80 2.06 0.74
CA LEU A 44 -0.04 2.58 1.89
C LEU A 44 0.71 3.88 1.55
N ALA A 45 1.30 3.98 0.37
CA ALA A 45 2.02 5.16 -0.09
C ALA A 45 1.12 6.40 -0.16
N ARG A 46 -0.13 6.23 -0.62
CA ARG A 46 -1.13 7.31 -0.65
C ARG A 46 -1.50 7.79 0.75
N LEU A 47 -1.53 6.91 1.74
CA LEU A 47 -1.79 7.27 3.13
C LEU A 47 -0.61 8.01 3.78
N CYS A 48 0.63 7.80 3.31
CA CYS A 48 1.86 8.37 3.87
C CYS A 48 2.45 9.53 3.03
N ALA A 49 1.64 10.19 2.20
CA ALA A 49 2.12 10.98 1.05
C ALA A 49 2.79 12.35 1.34
N GLU A 50 2.74 12.88 2.57
CA GLU A 50 3.32 14.19 2.88
C GLU A 50 4.77 14.08 3.37
N LYS A 51 4.99 14.09 4.69
CA LYS A 51 6.34 13.91 5.28
C LYS A 51 6.62 12.47 5.66
N GLY A 52 5.72 11.56 5.31
CA GLY A 52 5.87 10.13 5.53
C GLY A 52 6.84 9.47 4.55
N ALA A 53 6.93 8.15 4.67
CA ALA A 53 7.68 7.31 3.74
C ALA A 53 7.13 5.89 3.73
N LEU A 54 7.18 5.23 2.58
CA LEU A 54 6.93 3.80 2.46
C LEU A 54 8.23 3.05 2.17
N TYR A 55 8.42 1.94 2.87
CA TYR A 55 9.48 0.97 2.61
C TYR A 55 8.85 -0.34 2.14
N CYS A 56 9.13 -0.75 0.91
CA CYS A 56 8.66 -1.99 0.33
C CYS A 56 9.79 -3.01 0.29
N LEU A 57 9.50 -4.26 0.68
CA LEU A 57 10.46 -5.36 0.71
C LEU A 57 9.86 -6.55 -0.03
N ASP A 58 10.65 -7.20 -0.88
CA ASP A 58 10.34 -8.53 -1.39
C ASP A 58 11.62 -9.29 -1.78
N ILE A 59 11.67 -10.60 -1.54
CA ILE A 59 12.84 -11.41 -1.92
C ILE A 59 12.95 -11.61 -3.44
N GLN A 60 11.85 -11.39 -4.18
CA GLN A 60 11.80 -11.62 -5.62
C GLN A 60 12.09 -10.33 -6.38
N LYS A 61 13.15 -10.32 -7.19
CA LYS A 61 13.50 -9.18 -8.05
C LYS A 61 12.35 -8.71 -8.94
N LYS A 62 11.53 -9.66 -9.43
CA LYS A 62 10.34 -9.36 -10.25
C LYS A 62 9.28 -8.55 -9.47
N ALA A 63 9.08 -8.86 -8.19
CA ALA A 63 8.12 -8.14 -7.34
C ALA A 63 8.60 -6.71 -7.08
N ILE A 64 9.90 -6.55 -6.79
CA ILE A 64 10.55 -5.24 -6.66
C ILE A 64 10.32 -4.40 -7.93
N ASP A 65 10.59 -4.97 -9.11
CA ASP A 65 10.45 -4.26 -10.39
C ASP A 65 8.99 -3.91 -10.70
N SER A 66 8.06 -4.83 -10.43
CA SER A 66 6.63 -4.60 -10.62
C SER A 66 6.11 -3.50 -9.69
N THR A 67 6.49 -3.56 -8.41
CA THR A 67 6.09 -2.57 -7.41
C THR A 67 6.65 -1.20 -7.78
N LYS A 68 7.93 -1.13 -8.18
CA LYS A 68 8.59 0.10 -8.59
C LYS A 68 7.88 0.77 -9.77
N ALA A 69 7.66 0.02 -10.84
CA ALA A 69 6.96 0.53 -12.02
C ALA A 69 5.54 1.03 -11.68
N LEU A 70 4.82 0.31 -10.81
CA LEU A 70 3.49 0.71 -10.38
C LEU A 70 3.50 2.00 -9.56
N LEU A 71 4.41 2.13 -8.58
CA LEU A 71 4.50 3.32 -7.73
C LEU A 71 4.92 4.55 -8.53
N GLU A 72 5.95 4.43 -9.38
CA GLU A 72 6.44 5.54 -10.22
C GLU A 72 5.39 6.02 -11.23
N SER A 73 4.54 5.13 -11.76
CA SER A 73 3.48 5.50 -12.71
C SER A 73 2.20 6.02 -12.05
N SER A 74 1.99 5.76 -10.76
CA SER A 74 0.71 6.00 -10.08
C SER A 74 0.76 7.06 -8.98
N LEU A 75 1.94 7.44 -8.50
CA LEU A 75 2.11 8.42 -7.44
C LEU A 75 2.51 9.80 -8.00
N PRO A 76 2.06 10.89 -7.37
CA PRO A 76 2.59 12.23 -7.65
C PRO A 76 4.08 12.34 -7.32
N ASP A 77 4.74 13.30 -7.96
CA ASP A 77 6.11 13.67 -7.63
C ASP A 77 6.26 14.02 -6.15
N GLY A 78 7.35 13.57 -5.53
CA GLY A 78 7.71 13.89 -4.15
C GLY A 78 7.20 12.90 -3.09
N VAL A 79 6.33 11.95 -3.43
CA VAL A 79 5.92 10.88 -2.50
C VAL A 79 7.09 9.93 -2.25
N LYS A 80 7.62 9.94 -1.03
CA LYS A 80 8.80 9.14 -0.66
C LYS A 80 8.48 7.66 -0.56
N HIS A 81 9.15 6.86 -1.37
CA HIS A 81 9.10 5.40 -1.32
C HIS A 81 10.47 4.81 -1.63
N ASN A 82 10.79 3.70 -0.97
CA ASN A 82 12.01 2.93 -1.19
C ASN A 82 11.62 1.46 -1.33
N ILE A 83 12.21 0.77 -2.29
CA ILE A 83 11.85 -0.61 -2.63
C ILE A 83 13.13 -1.44 -2.65
N TYR A 84 13.13 -2.51 -1.87
CA TYR A 84 14.28 -3.37 -1.61
C TYR A 84 14.00 -4.83 -1.93
#